data_AF-A0A7X3Y4C8-F1
#
_entry.id   AF-A0A7X3Y4C8-F1
#
_cell.length_a   1.000
_cell.length_b   1.000
_cell.length_c   1.000
_cell.angle_alpha   90.00
_cell.angle_beta   90.00
_cell.angle_gamma   90.00
#
_symmetry.space_group_name_H-M   'P 1'
#
loop_
_entity.id
_entity.type
_entity.pdbx_description
1 polymer ?
#
loop_
_entity_poly.entity_id
_entity_poly.type
_entity_poly.pdbx_seq_one_letter_code
_entity_poly.pdbx_strand_id
1 'polypeptide(L)'
;MSIEGGELVGDESTLTVNQHDTVTIDWTSDLPLLVHLHGYNIETQLDAGETAQMSFVADATGRYDIYIHASESVLAGAGEPDMGGMTSDSMGSMDNGDAGEHRDHVMTDEATNGGGGAERLIATLEVRP
;
A
#
# COMPACT_ATOMS: atom_id res chain seq x y z
N MET A 1 -12.13 -6.10 -13.68
CA MET A 1 -11.69 -4.76 -13.24
C MET A 1 -10.19 -4.68 -13.42
N SER A 2 -9.68 -3.56 -13.94
CA SER A 2 -8.27 -3.39 -14.28
C SER A 2 -7.68 -2.26 -13.46
N ILE A 3 -6.46 -2.45 -12.95
CA ILE A 3 -5.75 -1.48 -12.12
C ILE A 3 -4.42 -1.15 -12.81
N GLU A 4 -4.19 0.11 -13.17
CA GLU A 4 -2.94 0.58 -13.79
C GLU A 4 -2.30 1.68 -12.93
N GLY A 5 -1.02 1.54 -12.57
CA GLY A 5 -0.35 2.51 -11.66
C GLY A 5 -1.04 2.59 -10.29
N GLY A 6 -1.72 1.51 -9.88
CA GLY A 6 -2.55 1.42 -8.70
C GLY A 6 -3.95 2.08 -8.83
N GLU A 7 -4.29 2.69 -9.95
CA GLU A 7 -5.59 3.34 -10.13
C GLU A 7 -6.55 2.40 -10.85
N LEU A 8 -7.84 2.42 -10.51
CA LEU A 8 -8.83 1.71 -11.32
C LEU A 8 -8.93 2.36 -12.70
N VAL A 9 -8.82 1.55 -13.75
CA VAL A 9 -8.97 1.99 -15.14
C VAL A 9 -10.32 1.52 -15.67
N GLY A 10 -11.16 2.49 -16.04
CA GLY A 10 -12.50 2.28 -16.56
C GLY A 10 -13.48 3.34 -16.05
N ASP A 11 -14.70 3.31 -16.58
CA ASP A 11 -15.73 4.32 -16.25
C ASP A 11 -16.55 3.96 -14.99
N GLU A 12 -16.49 2.71 -14.53
CA GLU A 12 -17.34 2.18 -13.45
C GLU A 12 -16.52 1.96 -12.18
N SER A 13 -16.59 2.90 -11.23
CA SER A 13 -16.02 2.76 -9.89
C SER A 13 -17.02 2.17 -8.88
N THR A 14 -18.26 1.91 -9.28
CA THR A 14 -19.30 1.32 -8.42
C THR A 14 -19.83 0.02 -9.00
N LEU A 15 -19.66 -1.08 -8.28
CA LEU A 15 -20.26 -2.37 -8.61
C LEU A 15 -21.60 -2.51 -7.88
N THR A 16 -22.70 -2.62 -8.61
CA THR A 16 -24.04 -2.81 -8.02
C THR A 16 -24.53 -4.24 -8.21
N VAL A 17 -24.91 -4.90 -7.11
CA VAL A 17 -25.44 -6.28 -7.08
C VAL A 17 -26.66 -6.37 -6.16
N ASN A 18 -27.40 -7.49 -6.19
CA ASN A 18 -28.50 -7.75 -5.27
C ASN A 18 -28.07 -8.70 -4.15
N GLN A 19 -28.80 -8.66 -3.05
CA GLN A 19 -28.59 -9.57 -1.94
C GLN A 19 -28.71 -11.02 -2.42
N HIS A 20 -27.81 -11.88 -1.93
CA HIS A 20 -27.70 -13.29 -2.28
C HIS A 20 -27.20 -13.60 -3.71
N ASP A 21 -26.81 -12.59 -4.49
CA ASP A 21 -26.09 -12.83 -5.74
C ASP A 21 -24.74 -13.51 -5.45
N THR A 22 -24.37 -14.50 -6.27
CA THR A 22 -23.01 -15.01 -6.31
C THR A 22 -22.21 -14.13 -7.26
N VAL A 23 -21.29 -13.36 -6.68
CA VAL A 23 -20.48 -12.36 -7.39
C VAL A 23 -19.10 -12.93 -7.66
N THR A 24 -18.60 -12.71 -8.86
CA THR A 24 -17.25 -13.04 -9.27
C THR A 24 -16.65 -11.81 -9.95
N ILE A 25 -15.54 -11.32 -9.42
CA ILE A 25 -14.80 -10.18 -9.96
C ILE A 25 -13.44 -10.69 -10.41
N ASP A 26 -13.16 -10.57 -11.71
CA ASP A 26 -11.84 -10.80 -12.26
C ASP A 26 -11.03 -9.51 -12.17
N TRP A 27 -9.92 -9.54 -11.45
CA TRP A 27 -9.00 -8.42 -11.23
C TRP A 27 -7.73 -8.61 -12.05
N THR A 28 -7.25 -7.54 -12.66
CA THR A 28 -5.92 -7.48 -13.28
C THR A 28 -5.17 -6.24 -12.79
N SER A 29 -3.84 -6.34 -12.67
CA SER A 29 -3.00 -5.18 -12.38
C SER A 29 -1.64 -5.24 -13.08
N ASP A 30 -1.04 -4.08 -13.36
CA ASP A 30 0.34 -3.93 -13.80
C ASP A 30 1.37 -4.01 -12.65
N LEU A 31 0.90 -3.98 -11.40
CA LEU A 31 1.72 -4.02 -10.19
C LEU A 31 1.24 -5.13 -9.24
N PRO A 32 2.13 -5.71 -8.42
CA PRO A 32 1.69 -6.65 -7.41
C PRO A 32 1.04 -5.91 -6.23
N LEU A 33 -0.25 -6.16 -6.02
CA LEU A 33 -1.12 -5.42 -5.09
C LEU A 33 -1.94 -6.40 -4.23
N LEU A 34 -2.49 -5.89 -3.14
CA LEU A 34 -3.51 -6.59 -2.35
C LEU A 34 -4.81 -5.80 -2.42
N VAL A 35 -5.87 -6.40 -2.96
CA VAL A 35 -7.22 -5.80 -2.97
C VAL A 35 -7.97 -6.26 -1.72
N HIS A 36 -8.58 -5.33 -0.98
CA HIS A 36 -9.40 -5.62 0.20
C HIS A 36 -10.83 -5.09 0.03
N LEU A 37 -11.81 -5.98 0.08
CA LEU A 37 -13.23 -5.63 0.15
C LEU A 37 -13.66 -5.51 1.62
N HIS A 38 -13.89 -4.28 2.07
CA HIS A 38 -14.41 -4.03 3.40
C HIS A 38 -15.84 -4.57 3.56
N GLY A 39 -16.24 -4.85 4.81
CA GLY A 39 -17.54 -5.44 5.14
C GLY A 39 -17.60 -6.95 4.93
N TYR A 40 -17.08 -7.47 3.81
CA TYR A 40 -16.94 -8.90 3.58
C TYR A 40 -15.63 -9.48 4.12
N ASN A 41 -14.63 -8.63 4.38
CA ASN A 41 -13.30 -9.01 4.85
C ASN A 41 -12.64 -10.04 3.93
N ILE A 42 -12.67 -9.76 2.62
CA ILE A 42 -12.08 -10.60 1.58
C ILE A 42 -10.90 -9.87 0.99
N GLU A 43 -9.76 -10.54 1.01
CA GLU A 43 -8.50 -10.06 0.45
C GLU A 43 -8.14 -10.89 -0.78
N THR A 44 -7.62 -10.25 -1.82
CA THR A 44 -7.18 -10.92 -3.05
C THR A 44 -5.84 -10.37 -3.48
N GLN A 45 -4.83 -11.25 -3.52
CA GLN A 45 -3.51 -10.90 -4.01
C GLN A 45 -3.51 -10.86 -5.53
N LEU A 46 -3.00 -9.77 -6.09
CA LEU A 46 -2.79 -9.59 -7.52
C LEU A 46 -1.30 -9.68 -7.81
N ASP A 47 -0.95 -10.52 -8.78
CA ASP A 47 0.37 -10.54 -9.38
C ASP A 47 0.39 -9.69 -10.65
N ALA A 48 1.53 -9.05 -10.94
CA ALA A 48 1.65 -8.15 -12.08
C ALA A 48 1.46 -8.91 -13.40
N GLY A 49 0.48 -8.47 -14.20
CA GLY A 49 0.16 -9.05 -15.50
C GLY A 49 -0.71 -10.31 -15.43
N GLU A 50 -1.12 -10.75 -14.24
CA GLU A 50 -1.98 -11.92 -14.07
C GLU A 50 -3.42 -11.52 -13.68
N THR A 51 -4.37 -12.42 -13.98
CA THR A 51 -5.76 -12.28 -13.55
C THR A 51 -5.97 -13.04 -12.26
N ALA A 52 -6.45 -12.38 -11.22
CA ALA A 52 -6.90 -13.01 -9.98
C ALA A 52 -8.42 -12.89 -9.83
N GLN A 53 -9.04 -13.86 -9.19
CA GLN A 53 -10.49 -13.90 -9.03
C GLN A 53 -10.90 -13.72 -7.57
N MET A 54 -11.85 -12.81 -7.33
CA MET A 54 -12.53 -12.63 -6.06
C MET A 54 -13.98 -13.11 -6.19
N SER A 55 -14.37 -14.13 -5.43
CA SER A 55 -15.73 -14.70 -5.48
C SER A 55 -16.38 -14.72 -4.09
N PHE A 56 -17.62 -14.24 -4.00
CA PHE A 56 -18.37 -14.17 -2.74
C PHE A 56 -19.89 -14.16 -2.97
N VAL A 57 -20.65 -14.46 -1.92
CA VAL A 57 -22.10 -14.29 -1.90
C VAL A 57 -22.43 -12.94 -1.26
N ALA A 58 -23.24 -12.12 -1.91
CA ALA A 58 -23.59 -10.78 -1.46
C ALA A 58 -24.67 -10.81 -0.35
N ASP A 59 -24.39 -11.42 0.80
CA ASP A 59 -25.37 -11.56 1.89
C ASP A 59 -25.60 -10.27 2.68
N ALA A 60 -24.62 -9.38 2.74
CA ALA A 60 -24.69 -8.14 3.50
C ALA A 60 -25.10 -6.97 2.59
N THR A 61 -26.29 -6.40 2.80
CA THR A 61 -26.77 -5.21 2.07
C THR A 61 -26.03 -3.95 2.52
N GLY A 62 -25.88 -2.96 1.65
CA GLY A 62 -25.20 -1.71 1.96
C GLY A 62 -24.17 -1.29 0.92
N ARG A 63 -23.33 -0.31 1.28
CA ARG A 63 -22.21 0.15 0.45
C ARG A 63 -20.90 -0.16 1.17
N TYR A 64 -19.96 -0.74 0.42
CA TYR A 64 -18.71 -1.25 0.93
C TYR A 64 -17.56 -0.75 0.06
N ASP A 65 -16.53 -0.24 0.71
CA ASP A 65 -15.37 0.27 0.01
C ASP A 65 -14.39 -0.85 -0.37
N ILE A 66 -13.77 -0.71 -1.54
CA ILE A 66 -12.73 -1.60 -2.05
C ILE A 66 -11.44 -0.81 -2.09
N TYR A 67 -10.46 -1.25 -1.29
CA TYR A 67 -9.15 -0.64 -1.19
C TYR A 67 -8.08 -1.51 -1.85
N ILE A 68 -6.98 -0.87 -2.22
CA ILE A 68 -5.72 -1.54 -2.53
C ILE A 68 -4.65 -1.18 -1.51
N HIS A 69 -3.75 -2.13 -1.30
CA HIS A 69 -2.48 -1.95 -0.61
C HIS A 69 -1.34 -2.37 -1.54
N ALA A 70 -0.18 -1.76 -1.38
CA ALA A 70 1.04 -2.31 -1.95
C ALA A 70 1.27 -3.71 -1.34
N SER A 71 1.44 -4.73 -2.17
CA SER A 71 1.71 -6.08 -1.66
C SER A 71 3.07 -6.13 -0.98
N GLU A 72 3.24 -6.97 0.03
CA GLU A 72 4.54 -7.15 0.72
C GLU A 72 5.66 -7.62 -0.24
N SER A 73 5.31 -8.21 -1.39
CA SER A 73 6.26 -8.51 -2.48
C SER A 73 6.94 -7.26 -3.04
N VAL A 74 6.30 -6.10 -3.01
CA VAL A 74 6.92 -4.80 -3.37
C VAL A 74 7.89 -4.34 -2.28
N LEU A 75 7.56 -4.57 -1.00
CA LEU A 75 8.37 -4.13 0.14
C LEU A 75 9.61 -5.01 0.34
N ALA A 76 9.55 -6.30 0.02
CA ALA A 76 10.70 -7.21 0.09
C ALA A 76 11.80 -6.90 -0.95
N GLY A 77 11.50 -6.09 -1.97
CA GLY A 77 12.48 -5.57 -2.93
C GLY A 77 13.12 -4.23 -2.51
N ALA A 78 12.63 -3.60 -1.44
CA ALA A 78 13.02 -2.25 -1.02
C ALA A 78 13.38 -2.19 0.47
N GLY A 79 14.34 -3.01 0.88
CA GLY A 79 15.08 -2.92 2.15
C GLY A 79 16.07 -4.09 2.21
N GLU A 80 17.37 -3.97 2.45
CA GLU A 80 18.27 -2.90 2.90
C GLU A 80 19.69 -3.37 2.49
N PRO A 81 20.65 -2.52 2.09
CA PRO A 81 22.04 -2.74 2.45
C PRO A 81 22.25 -2.10 3.83
N ASP A 82 21.83 -2.77 4.89
CA ASP A 82 22.40 -2.51 6.21
C ASP A 82 23.85 -3.04 6.20
N MET A 83 24.75 -2.19 5.74
CA MET A 83 26.18 -2.28 6.08
C MET A 83 26.60 -0.95 6.71
N GLY A 84 25.85 -0.54 7.71
CA GLY A 84 26.23 0.50 8.66
C GLY A 84 27.22 -0.03 9.69
N GLY A 85 28.49 -0.17 9.30
CA GLY A 85 29.61 0.04 10.21
C GLY A 85 30.30 -1.20 10.78
N MET A 86 31.49 -1.49 10.27
CA MET A 86 32.69 -1.81 11.06
C MET A 86 33.96 -1.49 10.24
N THR A 87 34.43 -0.23 10.26
CA THR A 87 35.86 0.05 10.00
C THR A 87 36.48 0.48 11.31
N SER A 88 37.01 -0.49 12.04
CA SER A 88 37.89 -0.24 13.18
C SER A 88 39.29 0.00 12.64
N ASP A 89 39.58 1.24 12.27
CA ASP A 89 40.96 1.68 12.08
C ASP A 89 41.26 2.77 13.10
N SER A 90 42.05 2.37 14.08
CA SER A 90 42.65 3.23 15.08
C SER A 90 43.38 4.42 14.44
N MET A 91 43.27 5.57 15.10
CA MET A 91 44.35 6.48 15.55
C MET A 91 44.01 7.94 15.27
N GLY A 92 44.08 8.78 16.32
CA GLY A 92 44.18 10.23 16.11
C GLY A 92 43.77 11.10 17.28
N SER A 93 44.61 11.13 18.33
CA SER A 93 45.01 12.30 19.13
C SER A 93 43.97 13.33 19.62
N MET A 94 44.01 13.54 20.94
CA MET A 94 43.46 14.69 21.66
C MET A 94 44.05 16.03 21.15
N ASP A 95 43.22 17.05 21.00
CA ASP A 95 43.60 18.47 21.13
C ASP A 95 42.39 19.34 21.53
N ASN A 96 42.66 20.40 22.30
CA ASN A 96 41.69 21.20 23.05
C ASN A 96 41.34 22.54 22.36
N GLY A 97 40.06 22.90 22.42
CA GLY A 97 39.58 24.29 22.56
C GLY A 97 39.22 25.02 21.27
N ASP A 98 37.98 25.52 21.20
CA ASP A 98 37.66 26.90 20.79
C ASP A 98 36.15 27.16 20.95
N ALA A 99 35.80 28.33 21.44
CA ALA A 99 34.43 28.81 21.57
C ALA A 99 34.12 29.71 20.36
N GLY A 100 33.15 29.31 19.54
CA GLY A 100 32.74 30.07 18.36
C GLY A 100 31.28 29.84 18.00
N GLU A 101 30.45 30.83 18.28
CA GLU A 101 29.02 30.92 17.94
C GLU A 101 28.79 30.89 16.41
N HIS A 102 28.02 29.94 15.87
CA HIS A 102 27.39 30.10 14.55
C HIS A 102 26.04 29.37 14.46
N ARG A 103 24.98 30.16 14.64
CA ARG A 103 23.74 30.24 13.86
C ARG A 103 23.02 28.96 13.43
N ASP A 104 21.80 28.86 13.96
CA ASP A 104 20.55 28.60 13.23
C ASP A 104 20.58 27.44 12.21
N HIS A 105 20.13 26.27 12.65
CA HIS A 105 19.29 25.40 11.83
C HIS A 105 18.16 24.85 12.68
N VAL A 106 16.97 25.42 12.45
CA VAL A 106 15.71 24.73 12.64
C VAL A 106 15.78 23.52 11.71
N MET A 107 16.02 22.33 12.27
CA MET A 107 15.65 21.10 11.58
C MET A 107 14.13 21.04 11.65
N THR A 108 13.53 21.55 10.59
CA THR A 108 12.11 21.40 10.33
C THR A 108 11.81 19.93 10.09
N ASP A 109 10.58 19.58 10.46
CA ASP A 109 9.84 18.41 10.04
C ASP A 109 10.53 17.03 10.18
N GLU A 110 10.18 16.42 11.30
CA GLU A 110 9.64 15.05 11.36
C GLU A 110 8.87 14.68 10.07
N ALA A 111 9.60 14.34 9.01
CA ALA A 111 9.06 13.48 7.98
C ALA A 111 8.94 12.10 8.62
N THR A 112 7.78 11.84 9.23
CA THR A 112 7.32 10.49 9.49
C THR A 112 7.42 9.74 8.18
N ASN A 113 8.52 9.01 7.96
CA ASN A 113 8.58 7.98 6.94
C ASN A 113 7.72 6.82 7.44
N GLY A 114 6.40 7.05 7.45
CA GLY A 114 5.40 6.04 7.67
C GLY A 114 5.39 5.16 6.45
N GLY A 115 6.29 4.18 6.42
CA GLY A 115 6.24 3.02 5.52
C GLY A 115 5.06 2.11 5.86
N GLY A 116 3.86 2.66 5.95
CA GLY A 116 2.61 1.92 5.89
C GLY A 116 2.12 1.99 4.45
N GLY A 117 2.09 0.86 3.75
CA GLY A 117 1.68 0.79 2.34
C GLY A 117 0.38 1.56 2.13
N ALA A 118 0.41 2.61 1.32
CA ALA A 118 -0.70 3.54 1.17
C ALA A 118 -1.98 2.79 0.79
N GLU A 119 -2.93 2.76 1.72
CA GLU A 119 -4.28 2.26 1.47
C GLU A 119 -4.98 3.23 0.52
N ARG A 120 -5.54 2.71 -0.58
CA ARG A 120 -6.22 3.55 -1.58
C ARG A 120 -7.56 2.99 -2.00
N LEU A 121 -8.60 3.81 -1.86
CA LEU A 121 -9.94 3.52 -2.36
C LEU A 121 -9.92 3.50 -3.89
N ILE A 122 -10.40 2.40 -4.48
CA ILE A 122 -10.45 2.22 -5.93
C ILE A 122 -11.88 2.00 -6.47
N ALA A 123 -12.76 1.43 -5.66
CA ALA A 123 -14.13 1.14 -6.05
C ALA A 123 -15.06 1.02 -4.84
N THR A 124 -16.36 1.00 -5.09
CA THR A 124 -17.40 0.75 -4.09
C THR A 124 -18.30 -0.40 -4.57
N LEU A 125 -18.59 -1.34 -3.69
CA LEU A 125 -19.64 -2.35 -3.88
C LEU A 125 -20.95 -1.84 -3.25
N GLU A 126 -22.01 -1.73 -4.04
CA GLU A 126 -23.38 -1.51 -3.57
C GLU A 126 -24.17 -2.83 -3.65
N VAL A 127 -24.67 -3.30 -2.51
CA VAL A 127 -25.54 -4.47 -2.40
C VAL A 127 -26.96 -4.02 -2.05
N ARG A 128 -27.88 -4.21 -2.99
CA ARG A 128 -29.31 -3.87 -2.86
C ARG A 128 -30.09 -4.99 -2.18
N PRO A 129 -31.10 -4.66 -1.36
CA PRO A 129 -32.01 -5.66 -0.79
C PRO A 129 -32.91 -6.30 -1.86
#